data_AF-A0A920ARA7-F1
#
_entry.id   AF-A0A920ARA7-F1
#
_cell.length_a   1.000
_cell.length_b   1.000
_cell.length_c   1.000
_cell.angle_alpha   90.00
_cell.angle_beta   90.00
_cell.angle_gamma   90.00
#
_symmetry.space_group_name_H-M   'P 1'
#
loop_
_entity.id
_entity.type
_entity.pdbx_description
1 polymer ?
#
loop_
_entity_poly.entity_id
_entity_poly.type
_entity_poly.pdbx_seq_one_letter_code
_entity_poly.pdbx_strand_id
1 'polypeptide(L)'
;MISVNKIFLTLLQASIPLTVIILKKQKKILNLLVNFSEKNPGLARLLTREAFSIDETTLDERIGQMMSKIELIIKQNLQKYEQTTKAKLALPTASSANLLLASAEGFIQQFVRSGFQDAPSKRVKDQFEFLVNALVAN
;
A
#
# COMPACT_ATOMS: atom_id res chain seq x y z
N MET A 1 35.56 -17.89 20.26
CA MET A 1 35.13 -17.44 18.91
C MET A 1 33.64 -17.67 18.57
N ILE A 2 32.82 -18.25 19.46
CA ILE A 2 31.41 -18.63 19.16
C ILE A 2 30.40 -17.45 19.30
N SER A 3 30.81 -16.31 19.87
CA SER A 3 29.86 -15.23 20.26
C SER A 3 29.39 -14.34 19.10
N VAL A 4 30.27 -14.01 18.14
CA VAL A 4 29.93 -13.06 17.06
C VAL A 4 28.90 -13.63 16.09
N ASN A 5 29.05 -14.90 15.70
CA ASN A 5 28.16 -15.55 14.74
C ASN A 5 26.76 -15.81 15.35
N LYS A 6 26.70 -16.10 16.66
CA LYS A 6 25.43 -16.29 17.38
C LYS A 6 24.70 -14.96 17.57
N ILE A 7 25.40 -13.88 17.89
CA ILE A 7 24.81 -12.52 17.96
C ILE A 7 24.30 -12.07 16.58
N PHE A 8 25.07 -12.31 15.52
CA PHE A 8 24.67 -11.99 14.16
C PHE A 8 23.41 -12.76 13.73
N LEU A 9 23.34 -14.06 14.01
CA LEU A 9 22.15 -14.89 13.75
C LEU A 9 20.92 -14.44 14.56
N THR A 10 21.09 -14.05 15.83
CA THR A 10 19.98 -13.55 16.66
C THR A 10 19.48 -12.17 16.18
N LEU A 11 20.38 -11.29 15.72
CA LEU A 11 20.02 -9.99 15.12
C LEU A 11 19.32 -10.18 13.76
N LEU A 12 19.77 -11.14 12.95
CA LEU A 12 19.11 -11.53 11.70
C LEU A 12 17.70 -12.07 12.00
N GLN A 13 17.57 -12.98 12.96
CA GLN A 13 16.30 -13.56 13.39
C GLN A 13 15.35 -12.56 14.06
N ALA A 14 15.83 -11.50 14.71
CA ALA A 14 15.00 -10.42 15.25
C ALA A 14 14.53 -9.42 14.15
N SER A 15 15.28 -9.32 13.05
CA SER A 15 14.94 -8.48 11.89
C SER A 15 13.85 -9.10 11.00
N ILE A 16 13.78 -10.44 10.94
CA ILE A 16 12.75 -11.20 10.21
C ILE A 16 11.31 -10.91 10.69
N PRO A 17 10.96 -10.99 12.00
CA PRO A 17 9.61 -10.74 12.46
C PRO A 17 9.20 -9.27 12.26
N LEU A 18 10.13 -8.32 12.38
CA LEU A 18 9.84 -6.92 12.15
C LEU A 18 9.60 -6.60 10.67
N THR A 19 10.38 -7.23 9.77
CA THR A 19 10.14 -7.22 8.32
C THR A 19 8.72 -7.70 8.02
N VAL A 20 8.35 -8.87 8.52
CA VAL A 20 7.02 -9.47 8.33
C VAL A 20 5.91 -8.56 8.86
N ILE A 21 6.11 -7.88 9.99
CA ILE A 21 5.14 -6.95 10.57
C ILE A 21 4.95 -5.71 9.68
N ILE A 22 6.02 -5.11 9.16
CA ILE A 22 5.94 -3.90 8.35
C ILE A 22 5.29 -4.19 6.99
N LEU A 23 5.63 -5.32 6.36
CA LEU A 23 5.00 -5.75 5.11
C LEU A 23 3.52 -6.06 5.28
N LYS A 24 3.13 -6.64 6.44
CA LYS A 24 1.71 -6.84 6.78
C LYS A 24 0.95 -5.50 6.92
N LYS A 25 1.61 -4.43 7.40
CA LYS A 25 0.95 -3.12 7.55
C LYS A 25 0.57 -2.49 6.21
N GLN A 26 1.46 -2.54 5.22
CA GLN A 26 1.17 -1.99 3.88
C GLN A 26 0.01 -2.71 3.23
N LYS A 27 0.04 -4.04 3.25
CA LYS A 27 -1.05 -4.88 2.75
C LYS A 27 -2.39 -4.53 3.40
N LYS A 28 -2.41 -4.26 4.71
CA LYS A 28 -3.63 -3.87 5.42
C LYS A 28 -4.15 -2.49 4.97
N ILE A 29 -3.28 -1.51 4.77
CA ILE A 29 -3.69 -0.17 4.31
C ILE A 29 -4.34 -0.28 2.93
N LEU A 30 -3.68 -0.97 1.99
CA LEU A 30 -4.17 -1.12 0.62
C LEU A 30 -5.47 -1.93 0.57
N ASN A 31 -5.54 -3.05 1.30
CA ASN A 31 -6.77 -3.85 1.40
C ASN A 31 -7.90 -3.08 2.05
N LEU A 32 -7.63 -2.28 3.08
CA LEU A 32 -8.65 -1.46 3.73
C LEU A 32 -9.21 -0.43 2.75
N LEU A 33 -8.34 0.28 2.03
CA LEU A 33 -8.75 1.27 1.04
C LEU A 33 -9.67 0.64 -0.02
N VAL A 34 -9.24 -0.46 -0.62
CA VAL A 34 -10.02 -1.15 -1.66
C VAL A 34 -11.33 -1.74 -1.12
N ASN A 35 -11.29 -2.45 0.00
CA ASN A 35 -12.50 -3.06 0.58
C ASN A 35 -13.49 -2.00 1.08
N PHE A 36 -12.99 -0.85 1.53
CA PHE A 36 -13.83 0.28 1.90
C PHE A 36 -14.55 0.85 0.67
N SER A 37 -13.84 1.02 -0.46
CA SER A 37 -14.45 1.43 -1.72
C SER A 37 -15.48 0.43 -2.24
N GLU A 38 -15.20 -0.88 -2.14
CA GLU A 38 -16.14 -1.94 -2.52
C GLU A 38 -17.45 -1.88 -1.74
N LYS A 39 -17.36 -1.64 -0.42
CA LYS A 39 -18.53 -1.49 0.46
C LYS A 39 -19.28 -0.17 0.29
N ASN A 40 -18.64 0.83 -0.34
CA ASN A 40 -19.21 2.17 -0.51
C ASN A 40 -19.07 2.63 -1.97
N PRO A 41 -19.90 2.11 -2.91
CA PRO A 41 -19.83 2.44 -4.33
C PRO A 41 -19.87 3.94 -4.65
N GLY A 42 -20.65 4.71 -3.88
CA GLY A 42 -20.70 6.17 -4.01
C GLY A 42 -19.34 6.84 -3.70
N LEU A 43 -18.66 6.37 -2.65
CA LEU A 43 -17.30 6.82 -2.34
C LEU A 43 -16.30 6.34 -3.38
N ALA A 44 -16.45 5.12 -3.91
CA ALA A 44 -15.59 4.64 -5.00
C ALA A 44 -15.64 5.59 -6.22
N ARG A 45 -16.84 6.02 -6.66
CA ARG A 45 -17.01 7.02 -7.73
C ARG A 45 -16.40 8.37 -7.41
N LEU A 46 -16.49 8.76 -6.14
CA LEU A 46 -15.92 10.02 -5.67
C LEU A 46 -14.39 9.97 -5.72
N LEU A 47 -13.79 8.87 -5.28
CA LEU A 47 -12.34 8.66 -5.32
C LEU A 47 -11.80 8.59 -6.76
N THR A 48 -12.60 8.09 -7.71
CA THR A 48 -12.25 8.02 -9.14
C THR A 48 -12.62 9.27 -9.92
N ARG A 49 -13.10 10.30 -9.24
CA ARG A 49 -13.49 11.58 -9.85
C ARG A 49 -14.63 11.54 -10.86
N GLU A 50 -15.43 10.47 -10.88
CA GLU A 50 -16.59 10.34 -11.78
C GLU A 50 -17.83 11.09 -11.27
N ALA A 51 -17.81 11.53 -10.00
CA ALA A 51 -18.97 12.13 -9.34
C ALA A 51 -18.87 13.66 -9.12
N PHE A 52 -17.86 14.35 -9.65
CA PHE A 52 -17.70 15.79 -9.42
C PHE A 52 -18.63 16.62 -10.32
N SER A 53 -19.50 17.41 -9.69
CA SER A 53 -20.11 18.58 -10.32
C SER A 53 -19.17 19.80 -10.19
N ILE A 54 -19.45 20.87 -10.92
CA ILE A 54 -18.61 22.09 -11.01
C ILE A 54 -18.43 22.78 -9.63
N ASP A 55 -19.34 22.56 -8.68
CA ASP A 55 -19.34 23.17 -7.34
C ASP A 55 -18.48 22.41 -6.30
N GLU A 56 -17.92 21.26 -6.66
CA GLU A 56 -17.26 20.33 -5.74
C GLU A 56 -15.71 20.43 -5.74
N THR A 57 -15.15 21.55 -6.20
CA THR A 57 -13.68 21.76 -6.29
C THR A 57 -12.95 21.53 -4.96
N THR A 58 -13.57 21.92 -3.85
CA THR A 58 -13.02 21.70 -2.50
C THR A 58 -12.98 20.22 -2.10
N LEU A 59 -13.85 19.38 -2.67
CA LEU A 59 -13.90 17.95 -2.39
C LEU A 59 -12.79 17.20 -3.13
N ASP A 60 -12.51 17.57 -4.39
CA ASP A 60 -11.37 17.02 -5.14
C ASP A 60 -10.04 17.33 -4.44
N GLU A 61 -9.86 18.56 -3.95
CA GLU A 61 -8.69 18.92 -3.14
C GLU A 61 -8.57 18.07 -1.88
N ARG A 62 -9.67 17.82 -1.16
CA ARG A 62 -9.69 16.98 0.05
C ARG A 62 -9.31 15.53 -0.26
N ILE A 63 -9.78 14.98 -1.38
CA ILE A 63 -9.45 13.62 -1.81
C ILE A 63 -7.98 13.53 -2.22
N GLY A 64 -7.48 14.51 -2.97
CA GLY A 64 -6.06 14.61 -3.30
C GLY A 64 -5.18 14.68 -2.05
N GLN A 65 -5.57 15.47 -1.05
CA GLN A 65 -4.88 15.53 0.24
C GLN A 65 -4.97 14.21 1.01
N MET A 66 -6.11 13.52 0.99
CA MET A 66 -6.28 12.22 1.62
C MET A 66 -5.36 11.17 0.98
N MET A 67 -5.34 11.08 -0.36
CA MET A 67 -4.47 10.14 -1.09
C MET A 67 -2.99 10.44 -0.85
N SER A 68 -2.61 11.72 -0.86
CA SER A 68 -1.24 12.16 -0.52
C SER A 68 -0.83 11.74 0.90
N LYS A 69 -1.74 11.84 1.87
CA LYS A 69 -1.51 11.36 3.25
C LYS A 69 -1.34 9.84 3.31
N ILE A 70 -2.14 9.09 2.56
CA ILE A 70 -2.01 7.62 2.47
C ILE A 70 -0.65 7.25 1.88
N GLU A 71 -0.23 7.88 0.78
CA GLU A 71 1.07 7.65 0.16
C GLU A 71 2.21 7.93 1.14
N LEU A 72 2.12 9.05 1.87
CA LEU A 72 3.11 9.43 2.87
C LEU A 72 3.24 8.37 3.97
N ILE A 73 2.13 7.84 4.47
CA ILE A 73 2.12 6.77 5.49
C ILE A 73 2.79 5.51 4.94
N ILE A 74 2.48 5.13 3.70
CA ILE A 74 3.10 3.97 3.04
C ILE A 74 4.61 4.20 2.93
N LYS A 75 5.04 5.37 2.44
CA LYS A 75 6.45 5.75 2.31
C LYS A 75 7.19 5.70 3.65
N GLN A 76 6.63 6.28 4.71
CA GLN A 76 7.24 6.27 6.04
C GLN A 76 7.42 4.85 6.60
N ASN A 77 6.42 3.99 6.40
CA ASN A 77 6.50 2.59 6.79
C ASN A 77 7.59 1.84 6.01
N LEU A 78 7.74 2.10 4.70
CA LEU A 78 8.81 1.54 3.87
C LEU A 78 10.20 2.06 4.27
N GLN A 79 10.33 3.35 4.56
CA GLN A 79 11.58 3.93 5.08
C GLN A 79 11.98 3.29 6.41
N LYS A 80 11.00 3.07 7.31
CA LYS A 80 11.22 2.38 8.57
C LYS A 80 11.71 0.94 8.37
N TYR A 81 11.19 0.25 7.35
CA TYR A 81 11.67 -1.07 6.96
C TYR A 81 13.16 -1.03 6.58
N GLU A 82 13.55 -0.15 5.65
CA GLU A 82 14.96 -0.03 5.21
C GLU A 82 15.89 0.36 6.37
N GLN A 83 15.46 1.31 7.21
CA GLN A 83 16.25 1.76 8.38
C GLN A 83 16.50 0.65 9.41
N THR A 84 15.49 -0.20 9.64
CA THR A 84 15.56 -1.20 10.71
C THR A 84 16.21 -2.51 10.24
N THR A 85 15.96 -2.90 8.99
CA THR A 85 16.47 -4.16 8.44
C THR A 85 17.82 -4.01 7.77
N LYS A 86 18.23 -2.76 7.47
CA LYS A 86 19.40 -2.42 6.64
C LYS A 86 19.33 -2.99 5.22
N ALA A 87 18.22 -3.60 4.83
CA ALA A 87 17.94 -4.02 3.46
C ALA A 87 17.45 -2.81 2.65
N LYS A 88 17.69 -2.86 1.34
CA LYS A 88 17.17 -1.88 0.39
C LYS A 88 15.96 -2.46 -0.32
N LEU A 89 15.03 -1.59 -0.68
CA LEU A 89 13.95 -1.98 -1.58
C LEU A 89 14.46 -2.13 -3.02
N ALA A 90 13.74 -2.89 -3.83
CA ALA A 90 14.01 -3.06 -5.25
C ALA A 90 13.88 -1.74 -6.06
N LEU A 91 13.09 -0.79 -5.55
CA LEU A 91 12.89 0.54 -6.11
C LEU A 91 13.14 1.60 -5.03
N PRO A 92 13.44 2.86 -5.41
CA PRO A 92 13.46 3.96 -4.44
C PRO A 92 12.18 4.00 -3.59
N THR A 93 12.31 4.35 -2.31
CA THR A 93 11.20 4.27 -1.35
C THR A 93 9.96 5.06 -1.78
N ALA A 94 10.17 6.22 -2.42
CA ALA A 94 9.08 7.03 -2.97
C ALA A 94 8.36 6.32 -4.13
N SER A 95 9.12 5.78 -5.09
CA SER A 95 8.57 5.01 -6.23
C SER A 95 7.84 3.76 -5.76
N SER A 96 8.36 3.08 -4.73
CA SER A 96 7.71 1.93 -4.10
C SER A 96 6.35 2.28 -3.48
N ALA A 97 6.28 3.40 -2.74
CA ALA A 97 5.03 3.86 -2.13
C ALA A 97 3.99 4.24 -3.19
N ASN A 98 4.43 5.00 -4.21
CA ASN A 98 3.60 5.40 -5.32
C ASN A 98 3.04 4.19 -6.09
N LEU A 99 3.88 3.19 -6.41
CA LEU A 99 3.46 1.97 -7.11
C LEU A 99 2.34 1.23 -6.34
N LEU A 100 2.50 1.10 -5.03
CA LEU A 100 1.50 0.44 -4.18
C LEU A 100 0.18 1.21 -4.17
N LEU A 101 0.21 2.54 -4.03
CA LEU A 101 -0.99 3.36 -4.02
C LEU A 101 -1.67 3.38 -5.39
N ALA A 102 -0.92 3.60 -6.48
CA ALA A 102 -1.43 3.60 -7.85
C ALA A 102 -2.11 2.26 -8.20
N SER A 103 -1.57 1.15 -7.70
CA SER A 103 -2.21 -0.16 -7.86
C SER A 103 -3.57 -0.23 -7.16
N ALA A 104 -3.68 0.30 -5.93
CA ALA A 104 -4.96 0.36 -5.21
C ALA A 104 -5.98 1.25 -5.92
N GLU A 105 -5.57 2.42 -6.39
CA GLU A 105 -6.43 3.31 -7.19
C GLU A 105 -6.91 2.63 -8.48
N GLY A 106 -6.03 1.89 -9.17
CA GLY A 106 -6.38 1.12 -10.35
C GLY A 106 -7.47 0.07 -10.09
N PHE A 107 -7.45 -0.62 -8.95
CA PHE A 107 -8.52 -1.56 -8.58
C PHE A 107 -9.85 -0.85 -8.32
N ILE A 108 -9.83 0.30 -7.66
CA ILE A 108 -11.04 1.10 -7.41
C ILE A 108 -11.63 1.59 -8.73
N GLN A 109 -10.78 2.07 -9.65
CA GLN A 109 -11.21 2.48 -10.99
C GLN A 109 -11.82 1.31 -11.77
N GLN A 110 -11.24 0.11 -11.69
CA GLN A 110 -11.81 -1.07 -12.35
C GLN A 110 -13.18 -1.44 -11.77
N PHE A 111 -13.34 -1.37 -10.45
CA PHE A 111 -14.62 -1.60 -9.79
C PHE A 111 -15.70 -0.62 -10.26
N VAL A 112 -15.37 0.68 -10.28
CA VAL A 112 -16.27 1.73 -10.76
C VAL A 112 -16.62 1.52 -12.25
N ARG A 113 -15.62 1.30 -13.10
CA ARG A 113 -15.81 1.04 -14.55
C ARG A 113 -16.67 -0.19 -14.83
N SER A 114 -16.63 -1.20 -13.96
CA SER A 114 -17.48 -2.40 -14.07
C SER A 114 -18.95 -2.16 -13.68
N GLY A 115 -19.33 -0.94 -13.30
CA GLY A 115 -20.65 -0.67 -12.72
C GLY A 115 -20.85 -1.39 -11.39
N PHE A 116 -19.77 -1.54 -10.62
CA PHE A 116 -19.73 -2.22 -9.32
C PHE A 116 -20.02 -3.72 -9.34
N GLN A 117 -19.91 -4.37 -10.51
CA GLN A 117 -20.15 -5.81 -10.65
C GLN A 117 -18.89 -6.64 -10.34
N ASP A 118 -17.71 -6.08 -10.55
CA ASP A 118 -16.43 -6.77 -10.40
C ASP A 118 -15.73 -6.38 -9.10
N ALA A 119 -16.07 -7.09 -8.01
CA ALA A 119 -15.53 -6.86 -6.68
C ALA A 119 -13.98 -6.97 -6.65
N PRO A 120 -13.26 -5.87 -6.35
CA PRO A 120 -11.80 -5.86 -6.37
C PRO A 120 -11.20 -6.75 -5.27
N SER A 121 -11.93 -7.00 -4.16
CA SER A 121 -11.53 -7.91 -3.08
C SER A 121 -11.10 -9.30 -3.57
N LYS A 122 -11.64 -9.77 -4.70
CA LYS A 122 -11.32 -11.07 -5.30
C LYS A 122 -9.87 -11.20 -5.78
N ARG A 123 -9.20 -10.09 -6.12
CA ARG A 123 -7.87 -10.09 -6.77
C ARG A 123 -6.79 -9.40 -5.95
N VAL A 124 -7.17 -8.42 -5.13
CA VAL A 124 -6.21 -7.55 -4.44
C VAL A 124 -5.32 -8.27 -3.45
N LYS A 125 -5.79 -9.36 -2.84
CA LYS A 125 -5.00 -10.10 -1.85
C LYS A 125 -3.71 -10.65 -2.46
N ASP A 126 -3.83 -11.42 -3.54
CA ASP A 126 -2.69 -12.10 -4.16
C ASP A 126 -1.80 -11.09 -4.90
N GLN A 127 -2.40 -10.07 -5.51
CA GLN A 127 -1.66 -9.04 -6.27
C GLN A 127 -0.88 -8.10 -5.34
N PHE A 128 -1.46 -7.63 -4.23
CA PHE A 128 -0.70 -6.84 -3.25
C PHE A 128 0.35 -7.67 -2.54
N GLU A 129 0.11 -8.95 -2.30
CA GLU A 129 1.13 -9.85 -1.79
C GLU A 129 2.32 -9.97 -2.74
N PHE A 130 2.05 -10.21 -4.02
CA PHE A 130 3.07 -10.24 -5.06
C PHE A 130 3.86 -8.93 -5.12
N LEU A 131 3.18 -7.78 -5.22
CA LEU A 131 3.82 -6.47 -5.32
C LEU A 131 4.70 -6.15 -4.12
N VAL A 132 4.20 -6.39 -2.90
CA VAL A 132 4.96 -6.13 -1.68
C VAL A 132 6.19 -7.04 -1.58
N ASN A 133 6.06 -8.31 -1.96
CA ASN A 133 7.19 -9.24 -1.95
C ASN A 133 8.24 -8.86 -3.02
N ALA A 134 7.80 -8.45 -4.22
CA ALA A 134 8.70 -8.03 -5.30
C ALA A 134 9.55 -6.80 -4.92
N LEU A 135 9.03 -5.92 -4.05
CA LEU A 135 9.78 -4.77 -3.55
C LEU A 135 10.86 -5.13 -2.52
N VAL A 136 10.77 -6.30 -1.89
CA VAL A 136 11.60 -6.71 -0.74
C VAL A 136 12.59 -7.82 -1.10
N ALA A 137 12.34 -8.57 -2.16
CA ALA A 137 13.07 -9.80 -2.49
C ALA A 137 14.46 -9.58 -3.15
N ASN A 138 15.10 -8.42 -2.97
CA ASN A 138 16.44 -8.12 -3.50
C ASN A 138 17.48 -7.99 -2.39
#